data_AF-A0A916ZA75-F1
#
_entry.id   AF-A0A916ZA75-F1
#
_cell.length_a   1.000
_cell.length_b   1.000
_cell.length_c   1.000
_cell.angle_alpha   90.00
_cell.angle_beta   90.00
_cell.angle_gamma   90.00
#
_symmetry.space_group_name_H-M   'P 1'
#
loop_
_entity.id
_entity.type
_entity.pdbx_description
1 polymer ?
#
loop_
_entity_poly.entity_id
_entity_poly.type
_entity_poly.pdbx_seq_one_letter_code
_entity_poly.pdbx_strand_id
1 'polypeptide(L)'
;MIRKVQQTADIPGPNKMRDSRDWVGMLMAYRHIVIGAAEAEGILRLDCQGTDYDREGAFPAYLCYNPHQQKLKCRMETGTTEPIRVYDAVSHTFLTERMTGPVELALPATAVILAIVVPADEDVIEEGRQRFVNGIIIDYNITV
;
A
#
# COMPACT_ATOMS: atom_id res chain seq x y z
N MET A 1 34.38 -0.21 -8.59
CA MET A 1 33.74 1.10 -8.86
C MET A 1 32.30 0.83 -9.27
N ILE A 2 31.37 0.78 -8.30
CA ILE A 2 29.97 0.40 -8.56
C ILE A 2 29.18 1.67 -8.85
N ARG A 3 28.63 1.78 -10.07
CA ARG A 3 27.74 2.87 -10.46
C ARG A 3 26.43 2.75 -9.69
N LYS A 4 26.09 3.75 -8.89
CA LYS A 4 24.71 3.93 -8.36
C LYS A 4 23.80 4.15 -9.56
N VAL A 5 22.98 3.15 -9.90
CA VAL A 5 21.82 3.34 -10.78
C VAL A 5 20.72 3.90 -9.89
N GLN A 6 20.64 5.22 -9.78
CA GLN A 6 19.38 5.88 -9.44
C GLN A 6 18.49 5.75 -10.67
N GLN A 7 17.68 4.70 -10.72
CA GLN A 7 16.61 4.63 -11.69
C GLN A 7 15.49 5.51 -11.15
N THR A 8 15.55 6.79 -11.46
CA THR A 8 14.37 7.66 -11.39
C THR A 8 13.34 7.03 -12.32
N ALA A 9 12.18 6.64 -11.78
CA ALA A 9 11.00 6.42 -12.61
C ALA A 9 10.88 7.61 -13.57
N ASP A 10 10.53 7.37 -14.83
CA ASP A 10 10.39 8.41 -15.86
C ASP A 10 9.15 9.26 -15.51
N ILE A 11 9.34 10.16 -14.54
CA ILE A 11 8.33 11.08 -14.03
C ILE A 11 8.03 12.05 -15.17
N PRO A 12 6.76 12.22 -15.56
CA PRO A 12 6.40 13.15 -16.62
C PRO A 12 6.98 14.53 -16.31
N GLY A 13 7.85 15.03 -17.19
CA GLY A 13 8.39 16.39 -17.04
C GLY A 13 7.27 17.43 -17.01
N PRO A 14 7.53 18.65 -16.51
CA PRO A 14 6.51 19.68 -16.27
C PRO A 14 5.63 20.02 -17.49
N ASN A 15 6.09 19.70 -18.71
CA ASN A 15 5.36 19.90 -19.96
C ASN A 15 4.33 18.80 -20.28
N LYS A 16 4.19 17.76 -19.46
CA LYS A 16 3.19 16.69 -19.61
C LYS A 16 1.99 16.82 -18.64
N MET A 17 1.98 17.84 -17.78
CA MET A 17 0.90 18.11 -16.83
C MET A 17 -0.18 18.97 -17.49
N ARG A 18 -1.43 18.52 -17.49
CA ARG A 18 -2.53 19.14 -18.22
C ARG A 18 -3.26 20.20 -17.40
N ASP A 19 -3.32 20.08 -16.07
CA ASP A 19 -3.95 21.09 -15.21
C ASP A 19 -3.37 21.15 -13.78
N SER A 20 -3.86 22.09 -12.97
CA SER A 20 -3.41 22.31 -11.59
C SER A 20 -3.72 21.17 -10.62
N ARG A 21 -4.65 20.27 -10.95
CA ARG A 21 -4.95 19.07 -10.14
C ARG A 21 -3.87 18.02 -10.35
N ASP A 22 -3.31 17.89 -11.55
CA ASP A 22 -2.15 17.02 -11.81
C ASP A 22 -0.94 17.43 -10.93
N TRP A 23 -0.73 18.75 -10.78
CA TRP A 23 0.32 19.30 -9.92
C TRP A 23 0.06 19.03 -8.44
N VAL A 24 -1.18 19.18 -7.99
CA VAL A 24 -1.57 18.89 -6.60
C VAL A 24 -1.45 17.39 -6.33
N GLY A 25 -1.92 16.52 -7.22
CA GLY A 25 -1.79 15.06 -7.10
C GLY A 25 -0.33 14.62 -7.02
N MET A 26 0.54 15.17 -7.87
CA MET A 26 1.99 14.91 -7.80
C MET A 26 2.58 15.37 -6.46
N LEU A 27 2.29 16.60 -6.01
CA LEU A 27 2.80 17.13 -4.75
C LEU A 27 2.29 16.36 -3.53
N MET A 28 1.04 15.89 -3.56
CA MET A 28 0.50 15.01 -2.52
C MET A 28 1.24 13.67 -2.53
N ALA A 29 1.41 13.03 -3.68
CA ALA A 29 2.18 11.79 -3.80
C ALA A 29 3.60 11.91 -3.20
N TYR A 30 4.30 13.02 -3.45
CA TYR A 30 5.61 13.29 -2.86
C TYR A 30 5.60 13.41 -1.33
N ARG A 31 4.50 13.90 -0.72
CA ARG A 31 4.37 13.98 0.75
C ARG A 31 4.03 12.63 1.39
N HIS A 32 3.45 11.71 0.63
CA HIS A 32 3.01 10.40 1.10
C HIS A 32 4.05 9.27 0.85
N ILE A 33 5.11 9.55 0.08
CA ILE A 33 6.30 8.70 0.04
C ILE A 33 7.07 8.89 1.36
N VAL A 34 6.91 7.93 2.26
CA VAL A 34 7.72 7.88 3.48
C VAL A 34 8.77 6.79 3.28
N ILE A 35 9.99 7.21 2.96
CA ILE A 35 11.16 6.34 3.14
C ILE A 35 11.37 6.26 4.65
N GLY A 36 10.89 5.18 5.26
CA GLY A 36 10.85 5.05 6.71
C GLY A 36 12.28 5.01 7.27
N ALA A 37 12.61 5.99 8.10
CA ALA A 37 13.66 5.86 9.10
C ALA A 37 13.09 5.07 10.29
N ALA A 38 12.73 3.81 10.06
CA ALA A 38 12.57 2.86 11.16
C ALA A 38 13.92 2.18 11.42
N GLU A 39 14.05 1.43 12.52
CA GLU A 39 15.28 0.79 13.04
C GLU A 39 16.12 -0.03 12.02
N ALA A 40 15.61 -0.24 10.82
CA ALA A 40 16.38 -0.58 9.62
C ALA A 40 16.14 0.47 8.52
N GLU A 41 17.13 1.32 8.29
CA GLU A 41 17.20 2.30 7.21
C GLU A 41 16.82 1.63 5.86
N GLY A 42 15.86 2.20 5.11
CA GLY A 42 15.61 1.82 3.71
C GLY A 42 14.40 0.93 3.41
N ILE A 43 13.44 0.73 4.32
CA ILE A 43 12.12 0.20 3.94
C ILE A 43 11.35 1.31 3.17
N LEU A 44 10.89 0.99 1.97
CA LEU A 44 10.03 1.90 1.20
C LEU A 44 8.58 1.66 1.61
N ARG A 45 7.91 2.74 2.04
CA ARG A 45 6.47 2.73 2.29
C ARG A 45 5.78 3.82 1.50
N LEU A 46 4.76 3.44 0.73
CA LEU A 46 3.90 4.36 -0.02
C LEU A 46 2.47 4.21 0.49
N ASP A 47 1.85 5.32 0.85
CA ASP A 47 0.39 5.39 1.01
C ASP A 47 -0.23 5.57 -0.37
N CYS A 48 -0.95 4.56 -0.85
CA CYS A 48 -1.52 4.52 -2.19
C CYS A 48 -2.79 5.39 -2.30
N GLN A 49 -3.46 5.73 -1.20
CA GLN A 49 -4.63 6.62 -1.23
C GLN A 49 -4.24 8.06 -1.52
N GLY A 50 -3.08 8.50 -1.02
CA GLY A 50 -2.58 9.86 -1.28
C GLY A 50 -2.17 10.11 -2.75
N THR A 51 -2.20 9.08 -3.59
CA THR A 51 -1.73 9.12 -4.99
C THR A 51 -2.83 8.99 -6.04
N ASP A 52 -4.06 8.65 -5.64
CA ASP A 52 -5.21 8.49 -6.55
C ASP A 52 -6.27 9.56 -6.21
N TYR A 53 -6.24 10.68 -6.95
CA TYR A 53 -7.01 11.90 -6.66
C TYR A 53 -8.54 11.74 -6.83
N ASP A 54 -9.01 10.66 -7.46
CA ASP A 54 -10.43 10.45 -7.81
C ASP A 54 -10.90 9.02 -7.50
N ARG A 55 -10.95 8.64 -6.21
CA ARG A 55 -11.65 7.39 -5.81
C ARG A 55 -12.56 7.58 -4.59
N GLU A 56 -13.83 7.84 -4.89
CA GLU A 56 -14.91 7.37 -4.01
C GLU A 56 -14.93 5.82 -4.09
N GLY A 57 -14.93 5.14 -2.93
CA GLY A 57 -15.20 3.70 -2.86
C GLY A 57 -14.00 2.76 -2.89
N ALA A 58 -12.84 3.13 -2.33
CA ALA A 58 -11.73 2.21 -2.09
C ALA A 58 -11.26 2.24 -0.64
N PHE A 59 -10.76 1.11 -0.14
CA PHE A 59 -10.18 1.02 1.19
C PHE A 59 -8.74 1.55 1.24
N PRO A 60 -8.25 1.96 2.42
CA PRO A 60 -6.86 2.32 2.61
C PRO A 60 -5.88 1.25 2.16
N ALA A 61 -4.90 1.64 1.34
CA ALA A 61 -3.90 0.75 0.79
C ALA A 61 -2.47 1.30 0.96
N TYR A 62 -1.55 0.42 1.34
CA TYR A 62 -0.15 0.74 1.61
C TYR A 62 0.77 -0.25 0.92
N LEU A 63 1.75 0.25 0.16
CA LEU A 63 2.82 -0.56 -0.39
C LEU A 63 4.01 -0.54 0.57
N CYS A 64 4.37 -1.69 1.11
CA CYS A 64 5.56 -1.87 1.94
C CYS A 64 6.57 -2.75 1.19
N TYR A 65 7.76 -2.23 0.88
CA TYR A 65 8.85 -2.97 0.24
C TYR A 65 10.08 -3.04 1.12
N ASN A 66 10.55 -4.27 1.34
CA ASN A 66 11.79 -4.57 2.05
C ASN A 66 12.91 -4.91 1.06
N PRO A 67 13.88 -4.01 0.81
CA PRO A 67 15.02 -4.30 -0.05
C PRO A 67 16.10 -5.15 0.64
N HIS A 68 15.99 -5.40 1.95
CA HIS A 68 17.02 -6.07 2.72
C HIS A 68 16.91 -7.59 2.61
N GLN A 69 18.04 -8.26 2.85
CA GLN A 69 18.16 -9.72 2.90
C GLN A 69 17.65 -10.33 4.23
N GLN A 70 17.18 -9.48 5.15
CA GLN A 70 16.65 -9.89 6.44
C GLN A 70 15.18 -9.52 6.57
N LYS A 71 14.45 -10.29 7.38
CA LYS A 71 13.07 -9.99 7.74
C LYS A 71 13.01 -8.70 8.56
N LEU A 72 12.13 -7.78 8.16
CA LEU A 72 11.89 -6.51 8.84
C LEU A 72 10.40 -6.37 9.21
N LYS A 73 10.05 -5.24 9.82
CA LYS A 73 8.67 -4.89 10.15
C LYS A 73 8.26 -3.58 9.48
N CYS A 74 7.06 -3.55 8.91
CA CYS A 74 6.40 -2.32 8.47
C CYS A 74 5.39 -1.92 9.55
N ARG A 75 5.55 -0.76 10.17
CA ARG A 75 4.52 -0.21 11.07
C ARG A 75 3.58 0.71 10.27
N MET A 76 2.28 0.51 10.46
CA MET A 76 1.22 1.29 9.82
C MET A 76 0.28 1.85 10.87
N GLU A 77 0.00 3.14 10.77
CA GLU A 77 -1.09 3.77 11.50
C GLU A 77 -2.38 3.56 10.71
N THR A 78 -3.39 3.02 11.36
CA THR A 78 -4.66 2.66 10.71
C THR A 78 -5.68 3.80 10.74
N GLY A 79 -5.47 4.79 11.61
CA GLY A 79 -6.34 5.96 11.73
C GLY A 79 -7.76 5.66 12.24
N THR A 80 -8.04 4.42 12.67
CA THR A 80 -9.36 3.97 13.12
C THR A 80 -9.27 3.22 14.45
N THR A 81 -10.32 3.34 15.25
CA THR A 81 -10.54 2.54 16.47
C THR A 81 -11.34 1.27 16.21
N GLU A 82 -11.97 1.17 15.04
CA GLU A 82 -12.78 0.01 14.65
C GLU A 82 -11.88 -1.21 14.35
N PRO A 83 -12.38 -2.44 14.58
CA PRO A 83 -11.68 -3.66 14.22
C PRO A 83 -11.45 -3.79 12.71
N ILE A 84 -10.21 -4.06 12.33
CA ILE A 84 -9.77 -4.19 10.93
C ILE A 84 -9.08 -5.53 10.66
N ARG A 85 -8.98 -5.86 9.37
CA ARG A 85 -8.10 -6.87 8.79
C ARG A 85 -7.17 -6.24 7.78
N VAL A 86 -6.01 -6.84 7.58
CA VAL A 86 -5.08 -6.45 6.51
C VAL A 86 -5.01 -7.55 5.48
N TYR A 87 -5.39 -7.21 4.26
CA TYR A 87 -5.29 -8.08 3.10
C TYR A 87 -4.04 -7.74 2.30
N ASP A 88 -3.24 -8.74 1.93
CA ASP A 88 -2.13 -8.58 0.99
C ASP A 88 -2.53 -9.02 -0.41
N ALA A 89 -2.68 -8.05 -1.31
CA ALA A 89 -3.04 -8.30 -2.70
C ALA A 89 -1.90 -8.92 -3.53
N VAL A 90 -0.67 -8.99 -3.01
CA VAL A 90 0.45 -9.68 -3.69
C VAL A 90 0.41 -11.18 -3.44
N SER A 91 0.21 -11.60 -2.19
CA SER A 91 0.09 -13.01 -1.82
C SER A 91 -1.33 -13.54 -1.89
N HIS A 92 -2.32 -12.67 -2.10
CA HIS A 92 -3.76 -12.94 -2.05
C HIS A 92 -4.27 -13.47 -0.69
N THR A 93 -3.59 -13.13 0.41
CA THR A 93 -3.90 -13.64 1.75
C THR A 93 -4.23 -12.55 2.75
N PHE A 94 -5.04 -12.88 3.76
CA PHE A 94 -5.18 -12.04 4.94
C PHE A 94 -3.97 -12.22 5.86
N LEU A 95 -3.29 -11.13 6.16
CA LEU A 95 -2.14 -11.10 7.06
C LEU A 95 -2.58 -11.02 8.54
N THR A 96 -3.79 -10.56 8.78
CA THR A 96 -4.40 -10.45 10.10
C THR A 96 -5.88 -10.81 10.05
N GLU A 97 -6.39 -11.41 11.13
CA GLU A 97 -7.80 -11.81 11.25
C GLU A 97 -8.66 -10.74 11.95
N ARG A 98 -8.10 -10.03 12.92
CA ARG A 98 -8.76 -8.93 13.63
C ARG A 98 -7.75 -8.12 14.43
N MET A 99 -7.66 -6.82 14.17
CA MET A 99 -6.74 -5.91 14.86
C MET A 99 -7.43 -4.57 15.17
N THR A 100 -6.96 -3.89 16.20
CA THR A 100 -7.31 -2.48 16.49
C THR A 100 -6.03 -1.69 16.74
N GLY A 101 -6.03 -0.40 16.40
CA GLY A 101 -4.87 0.46 16.57
C GLY A 101 -3.75 0.20 15.53
N PRO A 102 -2.49 0.56 15.85
CA PRO A 102 -1.37 0.44 14.92
C PRO A 102 -1.05 -1.02 14.58
N VAL A 103 -0.70 -1.28 13.32
CA VAL A 103 -0.37 -2.63 12.82
C VAL A 103 1.12 -2.75 12.53
N GLU A 104 1.72 -3.86 12.96
CA GLU A 104 3.07 -4.26 12.56
C GLU A 104 2.99 -5.46 11.61
N LEU A 105 3.31 -5.23 10.35
CA LEU A 105 3.39 -6.29 9.34
C LEU A 105 4.81 -6.83 9.25
N ALA A 106 4.92 -8.15 9.32
CA ALA A 106 6.16 -8.86 9.05
C ALA A 106 6.48 -8.81 7.56
N LEU A 107 7.60 -8.16 7.19
CA LEU A 107 8.10 -8.11 5.82
C LEU A 107 9.24 -9.12 5.63
N PRO A 108 9.05 -10.18 4.84
CA PRO A 108 10.14 -11.08 4.47
C PRO A 108 11.29 -10.35 3.76
N ALA A 109 12.44 -11.00 3.67
CA ALA A 109 13.58 -10.50 2.91
C ALA A 109 13.21 -10.31 1.44
N THR A 110 13.63 -9.19 0.83
CA THR A 110 13.40 -8.90 -0.61
C THR A 110 11.94 -9.08 -1.04
N ALA A 111 11.00 -8.68 -0.20
CA ALA A 111 9.57 -8.88 -0.42
C ALA A 111 8.80 -7.56 -0.43
N VAL A 112 7.64 -7.62 -1.07
CA VAL A 112 6.66 -6.53 -1.14
C VAL A 112 5.33 -7.02 -0.59
N ILE A 113 4.65 -6.15 0.15
CA ILE A 113 3.28 -6.33 0.61
C ILE A 113 2.46 -5.16 0.08
N LEU A 114 1.32 -5.47 -0.54
CA LEU A 114 0.30 -4.47 -0.86
C LEU A 114 -0.84 -4.62 0.13
N ALA A 115 -0.72 -3.91 1.26
CA ALA A 115 -1.60 -4.01 2.40
C ALA A 115 -2.86 -3.16 2.21
N ILE A 116 -4.02 -3.80 2.06
CA ILE A 116 -5.34 -3.18 2.01
C ILE A 116 -6.02 -3.36 3.36
N VAL A 117 -6.40 -2.26 4.00
CA VAL A 117 -7.01 -2.23 5.34
C VAL A 117 -8.53 -2.25 5.20
N VAL A 118 -9.15 -3.35 5.58
CA VAL A 118 -10.59 -3.56 5.47
C VAL A 118 -11.23 -3.75 6.84
N PRO A 119 -12.54 -3.50 7.01
CA PRO A 119 -13.23 -3.84 8.26
C PRO A 119 -13.15 -5.34 8.57
N ALA A 120 -12.99 -5.68 9.85
CA ALA A 120 -12.88 -7.07 10.27
C ALA A 120 -14.22 -7.81 10.23
N ASP A 121 -15.33 -7.09 10.44
CA ASP A 121 -16.67 -7.65 10.62
C ASP A 121 -17.48 -7.74 9.32
N GLU A 122 -16.88 -7.39 8.18
CA GLU A 122 -17.51 -7.44 6.86
C GLU A 122 -17.25 -8.78 6.16
N ASP A 123 -18.24 -9.26 5.41
CA ASP A 123 -18.10 -10.49 4.64
C ASP A 123 -17.13 -10.30 3.46
N VAL A 124 -16.37 -11.36 3.17
CA VAL A 124 -15.49 -11.44 1.99
C VAL A 124 -16.22 -12.24 0.93
N ILE A 125 -16.54 -11.60 -0.19
CA ILE A 125 -17.27 -12.21 -1.31
C ILE A 125 -16.30 -12.39 -2.48
N GLU A 126 -16.37 -13.54 -3.14
CA GLU A 126 -15.59 -13.83 -4.34
C GLU A 126 -16.53 -14.03 -5.52
N GLU A 127 -16.32 -13.24 -6.57
CA GLU A 127 -17.05 -13.37 -7.83
C GLU A 127 -16.06 -13.51 -8.97
N GLY A 128 -15.91 -14.74 -9.48
CA GLY A 128 -14.92 -15.05 -10.51
C GLY A 128 -13.49 -14.87 -9.99
N ARG A 129 -12.77 -13.88 -10.54
CA ARG A 129 -11.40 -13.53 -10.12
C ARG A 129 -11.34 -12.31 -9.20
N GLN A 130 -12.50 -11.79 -8.82
CA GLN A 130 -12.60 -10.57 -8.03
C GLN A 130 -12.95 -10.93 -6.58
N ARG A 131 -12.39 -10.16 -5.64
CA ARG A 131 -12.71 -10.26 -4.22
C ARG A 131 -13.24 -8.93 -3.72
N PHE A 132 -14.31 -8.98 -2.94
CA PHE A 132 -15.05 -7.83 -2.43
C PHE A 132 -15.16 -7.87 -0.91
N VAL A 133 -15.21 -6.69 -0.31
CA VAL A 133 -15.56 -6.47 1.10
C VAL A 133 -16.53 -5.30 1.17
N ASN A 134 -17.70 -5.47 1.78
CA ASN A 134 -18.76 -4.45 1.83
C ASN A 134 -19.09 -3.85 0.44
N GLY A 135 -19.17 -4.70 -0.58
CA GLY A 135 -19.44 -4.29 -1.97
C GLY A 135 -18.29 -3.53 -2.67
N ILE A 136 -17.18 -3.27 -1.98
CA ILE A 136 -15.97 -2.63 -2.54
C ILE A 136 -14.99 -3.70 -2.97
N ILE A 137 -14.49 -3.58 -4.21
CA ILE A 137 -13.48 -4.51 -4.74
C ILE A 137 -12.11 -4.26 -4.10
N ILE A 138 -11.50 -5.33 -3.60
CA ILE A 138 -10.17 -5.31 -2.96
C ILE A 138 -9.11 -6.07 -3.77
N ASP A 139 -9.55 -6.96 -4.67
CA ASP A 139 -8.66 -7.67 -5.59
C ASP A 139 -9.39 -7.92 -6.91
N TYR A 140 -8.70 -7.71 -8.03
CA TYR A 140 -9.23 -7.93 -9.38
C TYR A 140 -8.80 -9.28 -9.98
N ASN A 141 -7.84 -9.95 -9.34
CA ASN A 141 -7.15 -11.08 -9.92
C ASN A 141 -6.70 -12.12 -8.88
N ILE A 142 -7.61 -12.58 -8.02
CA ILE A 142 -7.32 -13.69 -7.11
C ILE A 142 -6.95 -14.95 -7.91
N THR A 143 -5.93 -15.66 -7.43
CA THR A 143 -5.59 -16.97 -7.98
C THR A 143 -6.54 -18.01 -7.37
N VAL A 144 -7.31 -18.68 -8.23
CA VAL A 144 -8.25 -19.76 -7.88
C VAL A 144 -7.52 -21.10 -7.90
#